data_AF-A0A7G8DSW0-F1
#
_entry.id   AF-A0A7G8DSW0-F1
#
_cell.length_a   1.000
_cell.length_b   1.000
_cell.length_c   1.000
_cell.angle_alpha   90.00
_cell.angle_beta   90.00
_cell.angle_gamma   90.00
#
_symmetry.space_group_name_H-M   'P 1'
#
loop_
_entity.id
_entity.type
_entity.pdbx_description
1 polymer ?
#
loop_
_entity_poly.entity_id
_entity_poly.type
_entity_poly.pdbx_seq_one_letter_code
_entity_poly.pdbx_strand_id
1 'polypeptide(L)'
;MTGSIRQRLIPIVWRTSLLLPLVLVPWLGRLDTASRQLLFQWRGSIPVSDDVVLLGIDEASLDPQWTGFGPWPWPRERQAALARQVLRHGARRVVFNIVHAGPSSYGPEDDIAFQDALKPWQDKVLLSSSLVRQQLDDSEQTQLHRPWDNNYQAGLSGFSMDEFGVVQSVPGLGRLQSMLEPFPRPHPLPLAHLAAEVTPSSGDDGIDFLGPRGSIQVIPAWAVGTLPENTWRDKVVIIGSTAPSLGDQLETPFGQQSGSEVLLSAVSGLRSGRGFRSPAAMPLAALVVIWLLLCNWRIAVPSTALGTAIVSAALGALAIGLTILAWIYGIWLPAAGLTLMPFVAGALRTGDLFQKESVQRRFLHSVLSRRVSPNLMRDMLRSGQESWMRLGGRRERCVVLFTDLVGFTARSNVMDAESLFGLLNRYFEAIAAPVLLEQGLLDKFIGDAVMAEFGVPVHRGDRVEALAAVRTALAMQANLEELNRELEREGLEPLRQGIGIHCGEVIAGNLGSSDRLEYTVIGATVNLASRLESLTRQFPDYPILMSGDVRDQILDDVVVQDLGEHLVKGWPEAIKVFGLISLRTSHDRVDRTG
;
A
#
# COMPACT_ATOMS: atom_id res chain seq x y z
N MET A 1 25.99 10.50 8.87
CA MET A 1 25.93 9.14 9.45
C MET A 1 24.54 8.47 9.38
N THR A 2 23.51 9.08 8.80
CA THR A 2 22.11 8.56 8.82
C THR A 2 21.71 7.70 7.60
N GLY A 3 22.49 7.72 6.51
CA GLY A 3 22.13 7.03 5.26
C GLY A 3 22.37 5.51 5.25
N SER A 4 23.50 5.03 5.81
CA SER A 4 23.88 3.61 5.75
C SER A 4 23.04 2.72 6.66
N ILE A 5 22.60 3.25 7.81
CA ILE A 5 21.71 2.55 8.75
C ILE A 5 20.32 2.37 8.12
N ARG A 6 19.80 3.41 7.46
CA ARG A 6 18.51 3.34 6.74
C ARG A 6 18.53 2.31 5.61
N GLN A 7 19.61 2.24 4.83
CA GLN A 7 19.76 1.28 3.73
C GLN A 7 19.86 -0.18 4.20
N ARG A 8 20.39 -0.43 5.41
CA ARG A 8 20.43 -1.78 6.01
C ARG A 8 19.14 -2.18 6.72
N LEU A 9 18.41 -1.21 7.29
CA LEU A 9 17.16 -1.47 8.00
C LEU A 9 15.98 -1.77 7.09
N ILE A 10 15.84 -1.11 5.93
CA ILE A 10 14.64 -1.27 5.08
C ILE A 10 14.45 -2.72 4.56
N PRO A 11 15.49 -3.44 4.11
CA PRO A 11 15.38 -4.86 3.76
C PRO A 11 14.94 -5.74 4.93
N ILE A 12 15.37 -5.40 6.14
CA ILE A 12 14.99 -6.11 7.36
C ILE A 12 13.52 -5.79 7.67
N VAL A 13 13.13 -4.52 7.61
CA VAL A 13 11.77 -4.05 7.93
C VAL A 13 10.70 -4.70 7.07
N TRP A 14 10.84 -4.78 5.74
CA TRP A 14 9.81 -5.44 4.90
C TRP A 14 9.80 -6.97 5.06
N ARG A 15 10.96 -7.57 5.36
CA ARG A 15 11.06 -9.01 5.66
C ARG A 15 10.46 -9.36 7.02
N THR A 16 10.59 -8.46 8.01
CA THR A 16 10.01 -8.62 9.35
C THR A 16 8.55 -8.19 9.42
N SER A 17 8.11 -7.25 8.57
CA SER A 17 6.69 -6.84 8.49
C SER A 17 5.78 -7.92 7.93
N LEU A 18 6.34 -8.97 7.33
CA LEU A 18 5.58 -10.18 7.01
C LEU A 18 5.11 -10.93 8.28
N LEU A 19 5.66 -10.63 9.46
CA LEU A 19 5.14 -11.12 10.74
C LEU A 19 3.97 -10.27 11.27
N LEU A 20 3.71 -9.09 10.70
CA LEU A 20 2.65 -8.18 11.16
C LEU A 20 1.23 -8.79 11.12
N PRO A 21 0.87 -9.64 10.12
CA PRO A 21 -0.41 -10.35 10.12
C PRO A 21 -0.60 -11.31 11.30
N LEU A 22 0.50 -11.88 11.85
CA LEU A 22 0.45 -12.70 13.07
C LEU A 22 0.12 -11.88 14.32
N VAL A 23 0.40 -10.57 14.30
CA VAL A 23 0.13 -9.63 15.40
C VAL A 23 -1.27 -9.01 15.27
N LEU A 24 -1.79 -8.89 14.04
CA LEU A 24 -3.11 -8.31 13.75
C LEU A 24 -4.27 -9.33 13.81
N VAL A 25 -4.02 -10.56 14.27
CA VAL A 25 -5.00 -11.67 14.33
C VAL A 25 -6.37 -11.27 14.92
N PRO A 26 -6.48 -10.46 15.99
CA PRO A 26 -7.78 -10.05 16.52
C PRO A 26 -8.60 -9.20 15.54
N TRP A 27 -7.95 -8.28 14.82
CA TRP A 27 -8.62 -7.40 13.84
C TRP A 27 -9.01 -8.13 12.56
N LEU A 28 -8.24 -9.17 12.20
CA LEU A 28 -8.52 -10.01 11.03
C LEU A 28 -9.70 -10.96 11.26
N GLY A 29 -10.04 -11.31 12.51
CA GLY A 29 -11.16 -12.20 12.84
C GLY A 29 -12.52 -11.71 12.30
N ARG A 30 -12.73 -10.39 12.27
CA ARG A 30 -13.94 -9.79 11.68
C ARG A 30 -14.02 -9.98 10.18
N LEU A 31 -12.90 -9.82 9.49
CA LEU A 31 -12.80 -10.03 8.05
C LEU A 31 -12.94 -11.51 7.69
N ASP A 32 -12.38 -12.41 8.51
CA ASP A 32 -12.57 -13.86 8.34
C ASP A 32 -14.05 -14.24 8.50
N THR A 33 -14.72 -13.70 9.51
CA THR A 33 -16.16 -13.92 9.72
C THR A 33 -17.01 -13.42 8.55
N ALA A 34 -16.75 -12.22 8.06
CA ALA A 34 -17.42 -11.68 6.87
C ALA A 34 -17.15 -12.53 5.62
N SER A 35 -15.91 -13.01 5.45
CA SER A 35 -15.56 -13.90 4.33
C SER A 35 -16.31 -15.23 4.40
N ARG A 36 -16.52 -15.77 5.62
CA ARG A 36 -17.31 -16.98 5.85
C ARG A 36 -18.77 -16.79 5.45
N GLN A 37 -19.36 -15.67 5.86
CA GLN A 37 -20.74 -15.35 5.49
C GLN A 37 -20.90 -15.23 3.98
N LEU A 38 -19.96 -14.55 3.31
CA LEU A 38 -19.97 -14.40 1.86
C LEU A 38 -19.86 -15.75 1.13
N LEU A 39 -19.04 -16.67 1.63
CA LEU A 39 -18.93 -18.02 1.06
C LEU A 39 -20.23 -18.82 1.21
N PHE A 40 -20.91 -18.72 2.36
CA PHE A 40 -22.23 -19.35 2.53
C PHE A 40 -23.28 -18.75 1.60
N GLN A 41 -23.35 -17.42 1.51
CA GLN A 41 -24.27 -16.73 0.62
C GLN A 41 -24.01 -17.06 -0.86
N TRP A 42 -22.74 -17.16 -1.26
CA TRP A 42 -22.36 -17.56 -2.62
C TRP A 42 -22.72 -19.02 -2.92
N ARG A 43 -22.55 -19.91 -1.95
CA ARG A 43 -22.97 -21.31 -2.07
C ARG A 43 -24.47 -21.46 -2.26
N GLY A 44 -25.25 -20.64 -1.55
CA GLY A 44 -26.69 -20.77 -1.46
C GLY A 44 -27.12 -22.00 -0.66
N SER A 45 -28.36 -22.43 -0.91
CA SER A 45 -29.01 -23.55 -0.23
C SER A 45 -28.50 -24.91 -0.69
N ILE A 46 -28.34 -25.85 0.24
CA ILE A 46 -28.05 -27.26 0.00
C ILE A 46 -29.30 -28.08 0.38
N PRO A 47 -29.61 -29.17 -0.35
CA PRO A 47 -30.68 -30.09 0.06
C PRO A 47 -30.48 -30.62 1.49
N VAL A 48 -31.56 -30.61 2.26
CA VAL A 48 -31.61 -31.21 3.59
C VAL A 48 -31.48 -32.72 3.47
N SER A 49 -30.71 -33.33 4.37
CA SER A 49 -30.58 -34.78 4.42
C SER A 49 -31.87 -35.43 4.91
N ASP A 50 -32.28 -36.53 4.29
CA ASP A 50 -33.54 -37.23 4.62
C ASP A 50 -33.53 -37.90 5.99
N ASP A 51 -32.41 -37.91 6.72
CA ASP A 51 -32.23 -38.62 7.99
C ASP A 51 -32.51 -37.77 9.24
N VAL A 52 -32.76 -36.47 9.07
CA VAL A 52 -33.15 -35.53 10.14
C VAL A 52 -34.39 -34.76 9.71
N VAL A 53 -35.39 -34.69 10.59
CA VAL A 53 -36.66 -34.01 10.33
C VAL A 53 -36.96 -33.02 11.43
N LEU A 54 -37.41 -31.83 11.06
CA LEU A 54 -37.86 -30.81 12.00
C LEU A 54 -39.39 -30.80 12.08
N LEU A 55 -39.89 -31.16 13.25
CA LEU A 55 -41.26 -30.95 13.66
C LEU A 55 -41.37 -29.61 14.40
N GLY A 56 -41.88 -28.61 13.70
CA GLY A 56 -41.94 -27.24 14.18
C GLY A 56 -43.22 -26.93 14.95
N ILE A 57 -43.06 -26.27 16.08
CA ILE A 57 -44.11 -25.49 16.72
C ILE A 57 -44.13 -24.15 16.00
N ASP A 58 -44.86 -24.11 14.90
CA ASP A 58 -45.04 -22.94 14.03
C ASP A 58 -46.28 -22.13 14.43
N GLU A 59 -46.43 -20.94 13.85
CA GLU A 59 -47.56 -20.04 14.17
C GLU A 59 -48.91 -20.73 13.89
N ALA A 60 -48.99 -21.57 12.85
CA ALA A 60 -50.21 -22.34 12.54
C ALA A 60 -50.53 -23.38 13.63
N SER A 61 -49.51 -24.02 14.22
CA SER A 61 -49.70 -24.94 15.35
C SER A 61 -50.12 -24.23 16.64
N LEU A 62 -49.80 -22.94 16.78
CA LEU A 62 -50.15 -22.13 17.94
C LEU A 62 -51.54 -21.50 17.83
N ASP A 63 -52.09 -21.39 16.62
CA ASP A 63 -53.40 -20.79 16.39
C ASP A 63 -54.54 -21.73 16.85
N PRO A 64 -55.31 -21.36 17.89
CA PRO A 64 -56.42 -22.17 18.40
C PRO A 64 -57.57 -22.32 17.39
N GLN A 65 -57.62 -21.51 16.34
CA GLN A 65 -58.64 -21.61 15.29
C GLN A 65 -58.40 -22.81 14.36
N TRP A 66 -57.14 -23.23 14.21
CA TRP A 66 -56.75 -24.29 13.27
C TRP A 66 -56.48 -25.62 13.96
N THR A 67 -56.18 -25.61 15.27
CA THR A 67 -55.75 -26.79 16.00
C THR A 67 -56.38 -26.92 17.38
N GLY A 68 -56.52 -28.15 17.87
CA GLY A 68 -56.94 -28.43 19.25
C GLY A 68 -55.81 -28.33 20.28
N PHE A 69 -54.68 -27.69 19.94
CA PHE A 69 -53.48 -27.66 20.78
C PHE A 69 -53.48 -26.55 21.82
N GLY A 70 -54.34 -25.54 21.70
CA GLY A 70 -54.44 -24.45 22.67
C GLY A 70 -53.16 -23.60 22.79
N PRO A 71 -53.10 -22.70 23.78
CA PRO A 71 -51.99 -21.77 23.92
C PRO A 71 -50.70 -22.46 24.35
N TRP A 72 -49.57 -21.91 23.94
CA TRP A 72 -48.24 -22.32 24.41
C TRP A 72 -47.97 -21.80 25.84
N PRO A 73 -47.28 -22.55 26.72
CA PRO A 73 -46.75 -23.90 26.53
C PRO A 73 -47.83 -24.98 26.56
N TRP A 74 -47.77 -25.97 25.66
CA TRP A 74 -48.72 -27.09 25.68
C TRP A 74 -48.49 -28.03 26.86
N PRO A 75 -49.53 -28.75 27.34
CA PRO A 75 -49.36 -29.82 28.31
C PRO A 75 -48.31 -30.85 27.86
N ARG A 76 -47.49 -31.33 28.78
CA ARG A 76 -46.45 -32.32 28.51
C ARG A 76 -47.06 -33.62 27.98
N GLU A 77 -48.25 -34.02 28.42
CA GLU A 77 -49.00 -35.13 27.83
C GLU A 77 -49.12 -34.99 26.31
N ARG A 78 -49.47 -33.80 25.81
CA ARG A 78 -49.63 -33.52 24.38
C ARG A 78 -48.29 -33.55 23.65
N GLN A 79 -47.24 -32.99 24.25
CA GLN A 79 -45.88 -33.04 23.71
C GLN A 79 -45.37 -34.50 23.60
N ALA A 80 -45.63 -35.31 24.62
CA ALA A 80 -45.34 -36.73 24.61
C ALA A 80 -46.18 -37.49 23.58
N ALA A 81 -47.44 -37.11 23.35
CA ALA A 81 -48.26 -37.73 22.31
C ALA A 81 -47.68 -37.54 20.91
N LEU A 82 -47.15 -36.35 20.59
CA LEU A 82 -46.44 -36.07 19.33
C LEU A 82 -45.21 -36.97 19.17
N ALA A 83 -44.34 -37.01 20.20
CA ALA A 83 -43.15 -37.85 20.19
C ALA A 83 -43.49 -39.34 20.09
N ARG A 84 -44.49 -39.81 20.85
CA ARG A 84 -44.96 -41.19 20.83
C ARG A 84 -45.44 -41.60 19.44
N GLN A 85 -46.10 -40.70 18.72
CA GLN A 85 -46.59 -40.98 17.37
C GLN A 85 -45.42 -41.26 16.41
N VAL A 86 -44.43 -40.37 16.35
CA VAL A 86 -43.27 -40.54 15.46
C VAL A 86 -42.40 -41.75 15.88
N LEU A 87 -42.26 -42.01 17.18
CA LEU A 87 -41.52 -43.16 17.71
C LEU A 87 -42.19 -44.50 17.39
N ARG A 88 -43.53 -44.58 17.48
CA ARG A 88 -44.29 -45.78 17.08
C ARG A 88 -44.10 -46.13 15.61
N HIS A 89 -43.93 -45.13 14.75
CA HIS A 89 -43.66 -45.31 13.33
C HIS A 89 -42.17 -45.48 12.99
N GLY A 90 -41.33 -45.71 14.01
CA GLY A 90 -39.95 -46.15 13.82
C GLY A 90 -38.92 -45.03 13.74
N ALA A 91 -39.22 -43.83 14.27
CA ALA A 91 -38.19 -42.81 14.46
C ALA A 91 -37.00 -43.38 15.25
N ARG A 92 -35.78 -43.07 14.77
CA ARG A 92 -34.54 -43.49 15.42
C ARG A 92 -34.43 -42.84 16.80
N ARG A 93 -34.76 -41.54 16.87
CA ARG A 93 -34.66 -40.72 18.07
C ARG A 93 -35.60 -39.51 17.98
N VAL A 94 -36.07 -39.03 19.12
CA VAL A 94 -36.80 -37.77 19.25
C VAL A 94 -36.00 -36.82 20.13
N VAL A 95 -35.83 -35.59 19.67
CA VAL A 95 -35.08 -34.54 20.36
C VAL A 95 -36.03 -33.39 20.63
N PHE A 96 -36.31 -33.11 21.91
CA PHE A 96 -37.08 -31.94 22.30
C PHE A 96 -36.15 -30.75 22.40
N ASN A 97 -36.13 -29.88 21.38
CA ASN A 97 -35.48 -28.57 21.44
C ASN A 97 -36.36 -27.55 22.18
N ILE A 98 -36.77 -27.91 23.39
CA ILE A 98 -37.64 -27.16 24.29
C ILE A 98 -37.18 -27.50 25.70
N VAL A 99 -37.04 -26.49 26.56
CA VAL A 99 -36.50 -26.70 27.90
C VAL A 99 -37.63 -26.84 28.89
N HIS A 100 -37.78 -28.04 29.43
CA HIS A 100 -38.77 -28.35 30.45
C HIS A 100 -38.20 -28.15 31.86
N ALA A 101 -37.95 -26.90 32.23
CA ALA A 101 -37.43 -26.56 33.54
C ALA A 101 -38.52 -26.65 34.61
N GLY A 102 -38.25 -27.40 35.69
CA GLY A 102 -39.15 -27.52 36.83
C GLY A 102 -40.44 -28.31 36.57
N PRO A 103 -41.36 -28.38 37.54
CA PRO A 103 -42.64 -29.08 37.42
C PRO A 103 -43.54 -28.49 36.31
N SER A 104 -44.41 -29.30 35.72
CA SER A 104 -45.40 -28.78 34.75
C SER A 104 -46.35 -27.75 35.38
N SER A 105 -46.67 -26.70 34.62
CA SER A 105 -47.72 -25.72 34.96
C SER A 105 -49.12 -26.32 35.00
N TYR A 106 -49.31 -27.53 34.43
CA TYR A 106 -50.57 -28.28 34.44
C TYR A 106 -50.66 -29.27 35.61
N GLY A 107 -49.68 -29.25 36.52
CA GLY A 107 -49.63 -30.09 37.71
C GLY A 107 -48.85 -31.39 37.52
N PRO A 108 -48.63 -32.15 38.61
CA PRO A 108 -47.76 -33.34 38.59
C PRO A 108 -48.28 -34.48 37.70
N GLU A 109 -49.59 -34.59 37.48
CA GLU A 109 -50.17 -35.62 36.62
C GLU A 109 -49.72 -35.48 35.16
N ASP A 110 -49.47 -34.25 34.69
CA ASP A 110 -48.97 -33.98 33.34
C ASP A 110 -47.52 -34.46 33.16
N ASP A 111 -46.71 -34.37 34.22
CA ASP A 111 -45.34 -34.90 34.25
C ASP A 111 -45.35 -36.43 34.19
N ILE A 112 -46.24 -37.06 34.95
CA ILE A 112 -46.43 -38.51 34.96
C ILE A 112 -46.94 -38.99 33.59
N ALA A 113 -47.88 -38.29 32.98
CA ALA A 113 -48.41 -38.63 31.67
C ALA A 113 -47.32 -38.59 30.58
N PHE A 114 -46.41 -37.61 30.64
CA PHE A 114 -45.24 -37.56 29.75
C PHE A 114 -44.34 -38.78 29.94
N GLN A 115 -44.01 -39.10 31.19
CA GLN A 115 -43.17 -40.24 31.54
C GLN A 115 -43.77 -41.56 31.06
N ASP A 116 -45.05 -41.81 31.39
CA ASP A 116 -45.74 -43.05 31.04
C ASP A 116 -45.89 -43.23 29.53
N ALA A 117 -46.18 -42.15 28.80
CA ALA A 117 -46.36 -42.18 27.35
C ALA A 117 -45.05 -42.51 26.60
N LEU A 118 -43.89 -42.08 27.13
CA LEU A 118 -42.58 -42.24 26.49
C LEU A 118 -41.68 -43.29 27.13
N LYS A 119 -42.09 -43.90 28.24
CA LYS A 119 -41.36 -44.97 28.95
C LYS A 119 -40.80 -46.07 28.02
N PRO A 120 -41.52 -46.56 26.98
CA PRO A 120 -40.98 -47.60 26.09
C PRO A 120 -39.82 -47.15 25.20
N TRP A 121 -39.58 -45.84 25.07
CA TRP A 121 -38.57 -45.24 24.20
C TRP A 121 -37.67 -44.26 24.96
N GLN A 122 -37.51 -44.44 26.27
CA GLN A 122 -36.76 -43.53 27.13
C GLN A 122 -35.32 -43.31 26.65
N ASP A 123 -34.68 -44.34 26.10
CA ASP A 123 -33.34 -44.32 25.51
C ASP A 123 -33.26 -43.54 24.18
N LYS A 124 -34.41 -43.34 23.51
CA LYS A 124 -34.54 -42.64 22.22
C LYS A 124 -35.06 -41.22 22.36
N VAL A 125 -35.29 -40.73 23.58
CA VAL A 125 -35.78 -39.37 23.84
C VAL A 125 -34.65 -38.53 24.45
N LEU A 126 -34.33 -37.42 23.79
CA LEU A 126 -33.41 -36.41 24.30
C LEU A 126 -34.17 -35.16 24.72
N LEU A 127 -33.84 -34.64 25.90
CA LEU A 127 -34.37 -33.38 26.42
C LEU A 127 -33.31 -32.27 26.36
N SER A 128 -33.74 -31.02 26.24
CA SER A 128 -32.85 -29.86 26.22
C SER A 128 -32.57 -29.32 27.62
N SER A 129 -31.30 -28.98 27.85
CA SER A 129 -30.86 -28.01 28.85
C SER A 129 -30.49 -26.71 28.15
N SER A 130 -30.61 -25.55 28.80
CA SER A 130 -30.15 -24.27 28.23
C SER A 130 -29.47 -23.40 29.28
N LEU A 131 -28.61 -22.49 28.80
CA LEU A 131 -28.09 -21.40 29.61
C LEU A 131 -28.95 -20.17 29.36
N VAL A 132 -29.63 -19.69 30.40
CA VAL A 132 -30.45 -18.48 30.34
C VAL A 132 -29.72 -17.38 31.12
N ARG A 133 -29.48 -16.25 30.46
CA ARG A 133 -28.99 -15.04 31.13
C ARG A 133 -30.18 -14.25 31.61
N GLN A 134 -30.21 -13.96 32.90
CA GLN A 134 -31.23 -13.16 33.54
C GLN A 134 -30.58 -11.98 34.24
N GLN A 135 -31.13 -10.79 34.00
CA GLN A 135 -30.69 -9.57 34.66
C GLN A 135 -31.44 -9.46 35.99
N LEU A 136 -30.72 -9.51 37.11
CA LEU A 136 -31.25 -9.42 38.46
C LEU A 136 -30.47 -8.35 39.23
N ASP A 137 -31.18 -7.33 39.74
CA ASP A 137 -30.68 -6.31 40.66
C ASP A 137 -29.26 -5.80 40.32
N ASP A 138 -29.10 -5.16 39.15
CA ASP A 138 -27.85 -4.62 38.60
C ASP A 138 -26.73 -5.65 38.30
N SER A 139 -27.01 -6.95 38.34
CA SER A 139 -26.08 -8.02 37.96
C SER A 139 -26.66 -8.95 36.89
N GLU A 140 -25.84 -9.33 35.91
CA GLU A 140 -26.18 -10.44 35.00
C GLU A 140 -25.84 -11.76 35.68
N GLN A 141 -26.84 -12.63 35.85
CA GLN A 141 -26.64 -14.01 36.29
C GLN A 141 -27.00 -14.98 35.17
N THR A 142 -26.12 -15.95 34.92
CA THR A 142 -26.42 -17.05 34.00
C THR A 142 -26.90 -18.25 34.81
N GLN A 143 -28.07 -18.80 34.46
CA GLN A 143 -28.62 -20.01 35.06
C GLN A 143 -28.60 -21.16 34.06
N LEU A 144 -28.25 -22.35 34.53
CA LEU A 144 -28.35 -23.59 33.76
C LEU A 144 -29.70 -24.25 34.05
N HIS A 145 -30.63 -24.11 33.11
CA HIS A 145 -31.91 -24.82 33.16
C HIS A 145 -31.71 -26.25 32.68
N ARG A 146 -32.12 -27.20 33.54
CA ARG A 146 -32.13 -28.64 33.24
C ARG A 146 -33.56 -29.15 33.16
N PRO A 147 -33.79 -30.26 32.43
CA PRO A 147 -35.06 -30.96 32.48
C PRO A 147 -35.41 -31.36 33.91
N TRP A 148 -36.71 -31.37 34.21
CA TRP A 148 -37.24 -31.85 35.49
C TRP A 148 -36.94 -33.31 35.79
N ASP A 149 -36.80 -34.14 34.75
CA ASP A 149 -36.61 -35.58 34.85
C ASP A 149 -35.19 -36.00 34.46
N ASN A 150 -34.49 -36.61 35.41
CA ASN A 150 -33.12 -37.10 35.24
C ASN A 150 -33.06 -38.49 34.57
N ASN A 151 -34.19 -39.15 34.32
CA ASN A 151 -34.21 -40.46 33.69
C ASN A 151 -34.03 -40.39 32.16
N TYR A 152 -34.19 -39.21 31.57
CA TYR A 152 -33.93 -38.97 30.15
C TYR A 152 -32.53 -38.40 29.94
N GLN A 153 -31.91 -38.72 28.80
CA GLN A 153 -30.67 -38.07 28.41
C GLN A 153 -30.93 -36.59 28.10
N ALA A 154 -30.12 -35.71 28.68
CA ALA A 154 -30.24 -34.27 28.50
C ALA A 154 -28.99 -33.70 27.82
N GLY A 155 -29.20 -32.87 26.79
CA GLY A 155 -28.14 -32.16 26.09
C GLY A 155 -28.27 -30.65 26.20
N LEU A 156 -27.16 -29.93 26.21
CA LEU A 156 -27.14 -28.47 26.18
C LEU A 156 -27.53 -27.97 24.78
N SER A 157 -28.70 -27.34 24.67
CA SER A 157 -29.10 -26.54 23.53
C SER A 157 -28.40 -25.20 23.63
N GLY A 158 -27.33 -25.06 22.85
CA GLY A 158 -26.48 -23.88 22.87
C GLY A 158 -25.47 -23.92 21.73
N PHE A 159 -25.19 -22.74 21.17
CA PHE A 159 -24.27 -22.58 20.07
C PHE A 159 -23.19 -21.56 20.40
N SER A 160 -22.06 -21.74 19.73
CA SER A 160 -20.96 -20.79 19.73
C SER A 160 -21.25 -19.68 18.72
N MET A 161 -21.19 -18.45 19.18
CA MET A 161 -21.41 -17.24 18.38
C MET A 161 -20.08 -16.49 18.20
N ASP A 162 -20.01 -15.66 17.16
CA ASP A 162 -18.93 -14.68 16.99
C ASP A 162 -19.18 -13.38 17.77
N GLU A 163 -18.26 -12.41 17.63
CA GLU A 163 -18.36 -11.09 18.27
C GLU A 163 -19.61 -10.29 17.88
N PHE A 164 -20.28 -10.66 16.79
CA PHE A 164 -21.48 -10.00 16.28
C PHE A 164 -22.76 -10.75 16.67
N GLY A 165 -22.65 -11.82 17.46
CA GLY A 165 -23.79 -12.64 17.87
C GLY A 165 -24.29 -13.59 16.79
N VAL A 166 -23.57 -13.76 15.69
CA VAL A 166 -23.94 -14.72 14.63
C VAL A 166 -23.47 -16.11 15.03
N VAL A 167 -24.34 -17.11 14.90
CA VAL A 167 -24.03 -18.50 15.21
C VAL A 167 -23.02 -19.07 14.21
N GLN A 168 -22.03 -19.80 14.71
CA GLN A 168 -20.91 -20.31 13.90
C GLN A 168 -20.65 -21.81 14.08
N SER A 169 -20.82 -22.33 15.30
CA SER A 169 -20.40 -23.69 15.65
C SER A 169 -21.20 -24.28 16.82
N VAL A 170 -21.13 -25.60 16.97
CA VAL A 170 -21.51 -26.32 18.18
C VAL A 170 -20.29 -26.33 19.13
N PRO A 171 -20.45 -26.01 20.42
CA PRO A 171 -19.34 -25.97 21.36
C PRO A 171 -18.69 -27.34 21.53
N GLY A 172 -17.36 -27.38 21.44
CA GLY A 172 -16.57 -28.57 21.76
C GLY A 172 -16.39 -28.77 23.27
N LEU A 173 -15.71 -29.85 23.66
CA LEU A 173 -15.48 -30.16 25.08
C LEU A 173 -14.74 -29.05 25.83
N GLY A 174 -13.72 -28.44 25.21
CA GLY A 174 -12.95 -27.37 25.86
C GLY A 174 -13.79 -26.13 26.15
N ARG A 175 -14.60 -25.70 25.18
CA ARG A 175 -15.50 -24.55 25.34
C ARG A 175 -16.64 -24.87 26.29
N LEU A 176 -17.25 -26.03 26.15
CA LEU A 176 -18.30 -26.51 27.04
C LEU A 176 -17.85 -26.52 28.50
N GLN A 177 -16.62 -26.99 28.78
CA GLN A 177 -16.06 -26.97 30.12
C GLN A 177 -15.96 -25.55 30.68
N SER A 178 -15.50 -24.59 29.87
CA SER A 178 -15.44 -23.17 30.29
C SER A 178 -16.82 -22.55 30.50
N MET A 179 -17.80 -22.90 29.66
CA MET A 179 -19.17 -22.38 29.77
C MET A 179 -19.88 -22.92 31.01
N LEU A 180 -19.57 -24.16 31.39
CA LEU A 180 -20.26 -24.87 32.46
C LEU A 180 -19.48 -24.92 33.79
N GLU A 181 -18.25 -24.41 33.83
CA GLU A 181 -17.39 -24.37 35.02
C GLU A 181 -18.10 -23.87 36.30
N PRO A 182 -18.95 -22.81 36.24
CA PRO A 182 -19.64 -22.31 37.43
C PRO A 182 -20.75 -23.24 37.95
N PHE A 183 -21.18 -24.25 37.20
CA PHE A 183 -22.37 -25.05 37.50
C PHE A 183 -22.02 -26.45 38.04
N PRO A 184 -22.90 -27.07 38.85
CA PRO A 184 -22.68 -28.41 39.41
C PRO A 184 -22.56 -29.49 38.34
N ARG A 185 -21.69 -30.48 38.59
CA ARG A 185 -21.56 -31.68 37.75
C ARG A 185 -22.70 -32.68 38.01
N PRO A 186 -23.04 -33.58 37.06
CA PRO A 186 -22.45 -33.71 35.72
C PRO A 186 -22.90 -32.59 34.77
N HIS A 187 -22.03 -32.23 33.83
CA HIS A 187 -22.30 -31.23 32.81
C HIS A 187 -22.97 -31.89 31.59
N PRO A 188 -24.08 -31.33 31.05
CA PRO A 188 -24.70 -31.86 29.85
C PRO A 188 -23.77 -31.70 28.64
N LEU A 189 -23.69 -32.73 27.80
CA LEU A 189 -23.01 -32.65 26.49
C LEU A 189 -23.82 -31.80 25.51
N PRO A 190 -23.23 -31.30 24.41
CA PRO A 190 -23.96 -30.51 23.44
C PRO A 190 -25.08 -31.35 22.80
N LEU A 191 -26.29 -30.78 22.73
CA LEU A 191 -27.47 -31.49 22.24
C LEU A 191 -27.29 -31.98 20.80
N ALA A 192 -26.63 -31.19 19.95
CA ALA A 192 -26.38 -31.54 18.56
C ALA A 192 -25.51 -32.80 18.42
N HIS A 193 -24.45 -32.95 19.23
CA HIS A 193 -23.61 -34.15 19.23
C HIS A 193 -24.36 -35.39 19.72
N LEU A 194 -25.16 -35.24 20.79
CA LEU A 194 -26.00 -36.33 21.30
C LEU A 194 -27.08 -36.76 20.30
N ALA A 195 -27.70 -35.80 19.62
CA ALA A 195 -28.72 -36.05 18.60
C ALA A 195 -28.12 -36.66 17.32
N ALA A 196 -26.90 -36.27 16.97
CA ALA A 196 -26.14 -36.82 15.84
C ALA A 196 -25.49 -38.18 16.15
N GLU A 197 -25.47 -38.60 17.42
CA GLU A 197 -24.75 -39.80 17.90
C GLU A 197 -23.24 -39.74 17.59
N VAL A 198 -22.67 -38.53 17.63
CA VAL A 198 -21.25 -38.24 17.37
C VAL A 198 -20.56 -37.82 18.67
N THR A 199 -19.33 -38.27 18.87
CA THR A 199 -18.54 -37.84 20.03
C THR A 199 -18.10 -36.38 19.88
N PRO A 200 -18.30 -35.53 20.91
CA PRO A 200 -17.84 -34.14 20.86
C PRO A 200 -16.34 -34.05 20.65
N SER A 201 -15.92 -33.19 19.73
CA SER A 201 -14.51 -32.92 19.51
C SER A 201 -13.94 -32.00 20.61
N SER A 202 -12.61 -31.90 20.69
CA SER A 202 -11.95 -31.05 21.70
C SER A 202 -12.16 -29.56 21.42
N GLY A 203 -12.18 -29.18 20.14
CA GLY A 203 -12.50 -27.85 19.65
C GLY A 203 -13.95 -27.74 19.20
N ASP A 204 -14.35 -26.54 18.79
CA ASP A 204 -15.71 -26.32 18.27
C ASP A 204 -15.90 -26.93 16.89
N ASP A 205 -17.08 -27.52 16.67
CA ASP A 205 -17.49 -28.08 15.39
C ASP A 205 -18.37 -27.06 14.63
N GLY A 206 -17.85 -26.53 13.53
CA GLY A 206 -18.52 -25.53 12.70
C GLY A 206 -19.81 -26.06 12.06
N ILE A 207 -20.86 -25.25 12.11
CA ILE A 207 -22.16 -25.59 11.53
C ILE A 207 -22.10 -25.35 10.01
N ASP A 208 -22.58 -26.35 9.27
CA ASP A 208 -22.83 -26.24 7.84
C ASP A 208 -24.29 -25.80 7.59
N PHE A 209 -24.52 -24.49 7.46
CA PHE A 209 -25.86 -23.92 7.34
C PHE A 209 -26.52 -24.30 6.02
N LEU A 210 -27.69 -24.94 6.08
CA LEU A 210 -28.32 -25.53 4.89
C LEU A 210 -28.89 -24.50 3.91
N GLY A 211 -29.11 -23.26 4.32
CA GLY A 211 -29.59 -22.18 3.45
C GLY A 211 -30.36 -21.10 4.21
N PRO A 212 -30.93 -20.11 3.50
CA PRO A 212 -31.80 -19.10 4.10
C PRO A 212 -33.11 -19.69 4.64
N ARG A 213 -33.84 -18.90 5.43
CA ARG A 213 -35.16 -19.26 5.96
C ARG A 213 -36.07 -19.81 4.86
N GLY A 214 -36.74 -20.93 5.15
CA GLY A 214 -37.57 -21.66 4.18
C GLY A 214 -36.83 -22.74 3.38
N SER A 215 -35.49 -22.83 3.47
CA SER A 215 -34.73 -23.92 2.86
C SER A 215 -34.91 -25.26 3.59
N ILE A 216 -35.19 -25.19 4.90
CA ILE A 216 -35.47 -26.36 5.72
C ILE A 216 -36.99 -26.56 5.72
N GLN A 217 -37.44 -27.73 5.27
CA GLN A 217 -38.85 -28.08 5.34
C GLN A 217 -39.23 -28.36 6.80
N VAL A 218 -40.04 -27.47 7.36
CA VAL A 218 -40.62 -27.63 8.70
C VAL A 218 -41.94 -28.36 8.56
N ILE A 219 -42.09 -29.47 9.27
CA ILE A 219 -43.38 -30.16 9.40
C ILE A 219 -44.11 -29.50 10.57
N PRO A 220 -45.30 -28.91 10.37
CA PRO A 220 -46.07 -28.37 11.49
C PRO A 220 -46.46 -29.46 12.48
N ALA A 221 -46.39 -29.15 13.79
CA ALA A 221 -46.74 -30.10 14.84
C ALA A 221 -48.16 -30.68 14.71
N TRP A 222 -49.12 -29.91 14.19
CA TRP A 222 -50.48 -30.39 13.97
C TRP A 222 -50.59 -31.42 12.83
N ALA A 223 -49.64 -31.44 11.90
CA ALA A 223 -49.68 -32.27 10.70
C ALA A 223 -49.11 -33.68 10.90
N VAL A 224 -48.54 -34.01 12.07
CA VAL A 224 -47.89 -35.32 12.34
C VAL A 224 -48.77 -36.50 11.95
N GLY A 225 -50.07 -36.43 12.27
CA GLY A 225 -51.03 -37.50 11.97
C GLY A 225 -51.54 -37.56 10.54
N THR A 226 -51.24 -36.57 9.71
CA THR A 226 -51.65 -36.55 8.31
C THR A 226 -50.62 -37.15 7.36
N LEU A 227 -49.39 -37.35 7.84
CA LEU A 227 -48.29 -37.82 7.02
C LEU A 227 -48.20 -39.35 6.98
N PRO A 228 -47.71 -39.93 5.87
CA PRO A 228 -47.52 -41.38 5.76
C PRO A 228 -46.62 -41.91 6.88
N GLU A 229 -46.94 -43.09 7.43
CA GLU A 229 -46.19 -43.67 8.55
C GLU A 229 -44.70 -43.88 8.25
N ASN A 230 -44.33 -44.17 7.00
CA ASN A 230 -42.94 -44.36 6.59
C ASN A 230 -42.08 -43.08 6.69
N THR A 231 -42.70 -41.90 6.82
CA THR A 231 -42.04 -40.60 6.89
C THR A 231 -41.02 -40.54 8.02
N TRP A 232 -41.29 -41.23 9.12
CA TRP A 232 -40.52 -41.12 10.37
C TRP A 232 -39.42 -42.18 10.50
N ARG A 233 -39.46 -43.23 9.68
CA ARG A 233 -38.66 -44.44 9.86
C ARG A 233 -37.15 -44.14 9.79
N ASP A 234 -36.44 -44.54 10.83
CA ASP A 234 -34.98 -44.40 10.99
C ASP A 234 -34.45 -42.95 10.96
N LYS A 235 -35.33 -41.98 11.20
CA LYS A 235 -34.98 -40.55 11.24
C LYS A 235 -34.79 -40.03 12.65
N VAL A 236 -33.95 -39.00 12.80
CA VAL A 236 -33.89 -38.17 14.01
C VAL A 236 -34.94 -37.07 13.87
N VAL A 237 -35.90 -37.04 14.78
CA VAL A 237 -36.99 -36.05 14.76
C VAL A 237 -36.73 -35.00 15.82
N ILE A 238 -36.54 -33.76 15.40
CA ILE A 238 -36.37 -32.61 16.29
C ILE A 238 -37.75 -31.98 16.47
N ILE A 239 -38.24 -31.91 17.70
CA ILE A 239 -39.47 -31.20 18.08
C ILE A 239 -39.04 -29.90 18.75
N GLY A 240 -39.36 -28.75 18.15
CA GLY A 240 -38.87 -27.49 18.67
C GLY A 240 -39.62 -26.26 18.17
N SER A 241 -39.33 -25.13 18.80
CA SER A 241 -39.91 -23.84 18.40
C SER A 241 -39.40 -23.41 17.03
N THR A 242 -40.33 -23.06 16.14
CA THR A 242 -40.05 -22.44 14.83
C THR A 242 -40.83 -21.15 14.60
N ALA A 243 -41.85 -20.89 15.43
CA ALA A 243 -42.62 -19.65 15.43
C ALA A 243 -41.77 -18.46 15.90
N PRO A 244 -41.67 -17.37 15.12
CA PRO A 244 -40.99 -16.15 15.57
C PRO A 244 -41.57 -15.57 16.86
N SER A 245 -42.88 -15.72 17.09
CA SER A 245 -43.56 -15.24 18.32
C SER A 245 -43.03 -15.86 19.62
N LEU A 246 -42.40 -17.03 19.54
CA LEU A 246 -41.80 -17.73 20.70
C LEU A 246 -40.37 -17.26 21.03
N GLY A 247 -39.78 -16.36 20.23
CA GLY A 247 -38.53 -15.66 20.56
C GLY A 247 -37.22 -16.45 20.40
N ASP A 248 -37.27 -17.74 20.04
CA ASP A 248 -36.07 -18.57 19.78
C ASP A 248 -35.50 -18.31 18.37
N GLN A 249 -35.07 -17.08 18.10
CA GLN A 249 -34.50 -16.64 16.82
C GLN A 249 -33.01 -16.30 16.99
N LEU A 250 -32.18 -16.88 16.12
CA LEU A 250 -30.72 -16.75 16.13
C LEU A 250 -30.23 -16.16 14.81
N GLU A 251 -29.23 -15.28 14.89
CA GLU A 251 -28.55 -14.77 13.71
C GLU A 251 -27.65 -15.85 13.08
N THR A 252 -27.76 -16.03 11.77
CA THR A 252 -26.96 -16.98 10.98
C THR A 252 -26.35 -16.28 9.76
N PRO A 253 -25.41 -16.92 9.04
CA PRO A 253 -24.88 -16.38 7.77
C PRO A 253 -25.92 -16.06 6.70
N PHE A 254 -27.13 -16.64 6.79
CA PHE A 254 -28.25 -16.37 5.89
C PHE A 254 -29.34 -15.49 6.51
N GLY A 255 -29.07 -14.86 7.66
CA GLY A 255 -30.01 -14.06 8.43
C GLY A 255 -30.66 -14.82 9.60
N GLN A 256 -31.74 -14.27 10.14
CA GLN A 256 -32.45 -14.83 11.29
C GLN A 256 -33.11 -16.19 10.98
N GLN A 257 -32.84 -17.19 11.82
CA GLN A 257 -33.44 -18.53 11.79
C GLN A 257 -33.83 -18.99 13.18
N SER A 258 -34.78 -19.92 13.28
CA SER A 258 -35.12 -20.49 14.59
C SER A 258 -33.99 -21.34 15.16
N GLY A 259 -33.85 -21.39 16.50
CA GLY A 259 -32.88 -22.25 17.16
C GLY A 259 -33.00 -23.72 16.76
N SER A 260 -34.21 -24.17 16.44
CA SER A 260 -34.49 -25.53 15.96
C SER A 260 -34.01 -25.79 14.52
N GLU A 261 -34.09 -24.80 13.62
CA GLU A 261 -33.51 -24.88 12.26
C GLU A 261 -31.97 -24.93 12.31
N VAL A 262 -31.38 -24.15 13.21
CA VAL A 262 -29.93 -24.17 13.45
C VAL A 262 -29.49 -25.51 14.03
N LEU A 263 -30.25 -26.07 14.98
CA LEU A 263 -29.99 -27.41 15.53
C LEU A 263 -30.09 -28.49 14.45
N LEU A 264 -31.09 -28.43 13.57
CA LEU A 264 -31.20 -29.37 12.45
C LEU A 264 -29.97 -29.26 11.53
N SER A 265 -29.54 -28.05 11.19
CA SER A 265 -28.33 -27.84 10.36
C SER A 265 -27.09 -28.42 11.04
N ALA A 266 -26.94 -28.22 12.35
CA ALA A 266 -25.85 -28.76 13.13
C ALA A 266 -25.84 -30.29 13.15
N VAL A 267 -26.99 -30.92 13.46
CA VAL A 267 -27.11 -32.39 13.51
C VAL A 267 -26.86 -33.02 12.12
N SER A 268 -27.44 -32.43 11.07
CA SER A 268 -27.24 -32.86 9.68
C SER A 268 -25.76 -32.76 9.27
N GLY A 269 -25.09 -31.66 9.59
CA GLY A 269 -23.66 -31.46 9.31
C GLY A 269 -22.76 -32.44 10.06
N LEU A 270 -23.04 -32.70 11.33
CA LEU A 270 -22.28 -33.65 12.16
C LEU A 270 -22.45 -35.10 11.65
N ARG A 271 -23.67 -35.51 11.30
CA ARG A 271 -23.95 -36.87 10.79
C ARG A 271 -23.36 -37.13 9.40
N SER A 272 -23.44 -36.14 8.51
CA SER A 272 -22.91 -36.24 7.15
C SER A 272 -21.39 -36.03 7.07
N GLY A 273 -20.74 -35.65 8.18
CA GLY A 273 -19.33 -35.29 8.20
C GLY A 273 -19.00 -34.00 7.45
N ARG A 274 -20.01 -33.19 7.12
CA ARG A 274 -19.89 -31.90 6.40
C ARG A 274 -19.67 -30.70 7.31
N GLY A 275 -19.73 -30.89 8.63
CA GLY A 275 -19.42 -29.84 9.60
C GLY A 275 -18.04 -29.22 9.34
N PHE A 276 -17.96 -27.89 9.40
CA PHE A 276 -16.72 -27.16 9.17
C PHE A 276 -15.76 -27.36 10.35
N ARG A 277 -14.50 -27.66 10.06
CA ARG A 277 -13.47 -27.86 11.09
C ARG A 277 -12.40 -26.79 10.96
N SER A 278 -12.05 -26.19 12.09
CA SER A 278 -10.82 -25.42 12.18
C SER A 278 -9.63 -26.39 12.26
N PRO A 279 -8.56 -26.20 11.49
CA PRO A 279 -7.34 -26.98 11.65
C PRO A 279 -6.82 -26.86 13.09
N ALA A 280 -6.18 -27.92 13.58
CA ALA A 280 -5.49 -27.84 14.86
C ALA A 280 -4.43 -26.72 14.84
N ALA A 281 -4.11 -26.16 16.01
CA ALA A 281 -3.23 -25.00 16.12
C ALA A 281 -1.85 -25.21 15.48
N MET A 282 -1.25 -26.39 15.65
CA MET A 282 0.07 -26.72 15.10
C MET A 282 0.11 -26.76 13.56
N PRO A 283 -0.74 -27.55 12.86
CA PRO A 283 -0.75 -27.54 11.39
C PRO A 283 -1.14 -26.18 10.81
N LEU A 284 -2.02 -25.43 11.47
CA LEU A 284 -2.34 -24.06 11.06
C LEU A 284 -1.12 -23.15 11.15
N ALA A 285 -0.39 -23.18 12.27
CA ALA A 285 0.83 -22.39 12.46
C ALA A 285 1.89 -22.76 11.41
N ALA A 286 2.09 -24.05 11.14
CA ALA A 286 3.02 -24.51 10.11
C ALA A 286 2.64 -23.99 8.72
N LEU A 287 1.35 -24.04 8.35
CA LEU A 287 0.84 -23.51 7.08
C LEU A 287 1.09 -22.00 6.96
N VAL A 288 0.81 -21.23 8.01
CA VAL A 288 1.07 -19.77 8.02
C VAL A 288 2.57 -19.48 7.87
N VAL A 289 3.45 -20.25 8.50
CA VAL A 289 4.90 -20.09 8.37
C VAL A 289 5.39 -20.47 6.97
N ILE A 290 4.86 -21.53 6.37
CA ILE A 290 5.21 -21.91 4.99
C ILE A 290 4.76 -20.81 4.01
N TRP A 291 3.54 -20.30 4.16
CA TRP A 291 3.01 -19.22 3.36
C TRP A 291 3.85 -17.94 3.50
N LEU A 292 4.24 -17.62 4.74
CA LEU A 292 5.15 -16.53 5.07
C LEU A 292 6.47 -16.62 4.30
N LEU A 293 7.13 -17.77 4.34
CA LEU A 293 8.41 -18.00 3.67
C LEU A 293 8.25 -17.91 2.15
N LEU A 294 7.16 -18.45 1.59
CA LEU A 294 6.86 -18.37 0.16
C LEU A 294 6.66 -16.93 -0.30
N CYS A 295 5.86 -16.13 0.42
CA CYS A 295 5.66 -14.72 0.12
C CYS A 295 6.99 -13.96 0.18
N ASN A 296 7.79 -14.18 1.22
CA ASN A 296 9.10 -13.54 1.37
C ASN A 296 10.02 -13.86 0.18
N TRP A 297 10.12 -15.14 -0.17
CA TRP A 297 10.97 -15.59 -1.28
C TRP A 297 10.51 -15.01 -2.62
N ARG A 298 9.22 -15.11 -2.95
CA ARG A 298 8.72 -14.70 -4.28
C ARG A 298 8.67 -13.19 -4.45
N ILE A 299 8.29 -12.42 -3.42
CA ILE A 299 8.25 -10.95 -3.47
C ILE A 299 9.67 -10.34 -3.51
N ALA A 300 10.69 -11.07 -3.04
CA ALA A 300 12.08 -10.63 -3.14
C ALA A 300 12.65 -10.65 -4.57
N VAL A 301 12.11 -11.48 -5.47
CA VAL A 301 12.69 -11.74 -6.80
C VAL A 301 12.59 -10.55 -7.75
N PRO A 302 11.43 -9.86 -7.89
CA PRO A 302 11.32 -8.75 -8.83
C PRO A 302 12.24 -7.56 -8.48
N SER A 303 12.87 -7.00 -9.51
CA SER A 303 13.67 -5.77 -9.41
C SER A 303 12.85 -4.50 -9.65
N THR A 304 11.61 -4.62 -10.15
CA THR A 304 10.73 -3.50 -10.47
C THR A 304 9.49 -3.45 -9.58
N ALA A 305 8.94 -2.24 -9.39
CA ALA A 305 7.69 -2.04 -8.66
C ALA A 305 6.52 -2.80 -9.31
N LEU A 306 6.40 -2.72 -10.64
CA LEU A 306 5.34 -3.41 -11.38
C LEU A 306 5.45 -4.94 -11.22
N GLY A 307 6.66 -5.51 -11.32
CA GLY A 307 6.87 -6.93 -11.11
C GLY A 307 6.51 -7.38 -9.69
N THR A 308 6.84 -6.56 -8.69
CA THR A 308 6.46 -6.80 -7.28
C THR A 308 4.94 -6.80 -7.10
N ALA A 309 4.23 -5.85 -7.72
CA ALA A 309 2.78 -5.77 -7.67
C ALA A 309 2.11 -7.00 -8.33
N ILE A 310 2.58 -7.42 -9.51
CA ILE A 310 2.06 -8.60 -10.21
C ILE A 310 2.24 -9.87 -9.36
N VAL A 311 3.44 -10.07 -8.78
CA VAL A 311 3.70 -11.23 -7.92
C VAL A 311 2.81 -11.22 -6.67
N SER A 312 2.63 -10.05 -6.05
CA SER A 312 1.78 -9.91 -4.87
C SER A 312 0.31 -10.24 -5.19
N ALA A 313 -0.19 -9.76 -6.33
CA ALA A 313 -1.54 -10.08 -6.81
C ALA A 313 -1.71 -11.57 -7.12
N ALA A 314 -0.72 -12.21 -7.77
CA ALA A 314 -0.75 -13.63 -8.06
C ALA A 314 -0.77 -14.49 -6.79
N LEU A 315 0.04 -14.13 -5.78
CA LEU A 315 0.02 -14.79 -4.47
C LEU A 315 -1.31 -14.57 -3.74
N GLY A 316 -1.88 -13.37 -3.80
CA GLY A 316 -3.21 -13.08 -3.26
C GLY A 316 -4.29 -13.96 -3.90
N ALA A 317 -4.29 -14.07 -5.22
CA ALA A 317 -5.21 -14.95 -5.96
C ALA A 317 -5.03 -16.44 -5.59
N LEU A 318 -3.78 -16.88 -5.41
CA LEU A 318 -3.48 -18.24 -4.94
C LEU A 318 -4.03 -18.48 -3.53
N ALA A 319 -3.87 -17.53 -2.60
CA ALA A 319 -4.43 -17.64 -1.26
C ALA A 319 -5.96 -17.75 -1.31
N ILE A 320 -6.64 -16.92 -2.12
CA ILE A 320 -8.10 -17.01 -2.31
C ILE A 320 -8.48 -18.40 -2.82
N GLY A 321 -7.83 -18.89 -3.88
CA GLY A 321 -8.11 -20.21 -4.44
C GLY A 321 -7.93 -21.35 -3.43
N LEU A 322 -6.86 -21.31 -2.63
CA LEU A 322 -6.61 -22.30 -1.58
C LEU A 322 -7.64 -22.23 -0.45
N THR A 323 -8.09 -21.03 -0.07
CA THR A 323 -9.13 -20.88 0.96
C THR A 323 -10.49 -21.40 0.50
N ILE A 324 -10.87 -21.16 -0.75
CA ILE A 324 -12.10 -21.71 -1.35
C ILE A 324 -11.99 -23.24 -1.43
N LEU A 325 -10.85 -23.76 -1.87
CA LEU A 325 -10.62 -25.21 -1.95
C LEU A 325 -10.71 -25.87 -0.57
N ALA A 326 -10.06 -25.30 0.45
CA ALA A 326 -10.14 -25.79 1.82
C ALA A 326 -11.60 -25.80 2.33
N TRP A 327 -12.35 -24.73 2.05
CA TRP A 327 -13.75 -24.62 2.43
C TRP A 327 -14.63 -25.68 1.75
N ILE A 328 -14.39 -26.02 0.47
CA ILE A 328 -15.10 -27.11 -0.22
C ILE A 328 -14.87 -28.46 0.49
N TYR A 329 -13.69 -28.69 1.05
CA TYR A 329 -13.37 -29.88 1.85
C TYR A 329 -13.78 -29.77 3.33
N GLY A 330 -14.55 -28.75 3.72
CA GLY A 330 -15.02 -28.56 5.09
C GLY A 330 -13.94 -28.05 6.06
N ILE A 331 -12.83 -27.49 5.56
CA ILE A 331 -11.74 -26.94 6.37
C ILE A 331 -11.80 -25.41 6.33
N TRP A 332 -11.83 -24.79 7.51
CA TRP A 332 -11.83 -23.34 7.60
C TRP A 332 -10.41 -22.79 7.77
N LEU A 333 -9.99 -21.89 6.86
CA LEU A 333 -8.70 -21.20 6.93
C LEU A 333 -8.90 -19.70 7.21
N PRO A 334 -7.93 -19.04 7.87
CA PRO A 334 -7.96 -17.59 8.10
C PRO A 334 -7.70 -16.84 6.78
N ALA A 335 -8.73 -16.72 5.95
CA ALA A 335 -8.65 -16.21 4.60
C ALA A 335 -8.14 -14.76 4.54
N ALA A 336 -8.60 -13.87 5.41
CA ALA A 336 -8.18 -12.48 5.46
C ALA A 336 -6.67 -12.36 5.71
N GLY A 337 -6.14 -13.12 6.67
CA GLY A 337 -4.71 -13.14 6.97
C GLY A 337 -3.87 -13.63 5.80
N LEU A 338 -4.24 -14.78 5.22
CA LEU A 338 -3.50 -15.39 4.10
C LEU A 338 -3.52 -14.51 2.83
N THR A 339 -4.65 -13.84 2.58
CA THR A 339 -4.83 -13.01 1.38
C THR A 339 -4.19 -11.62 1.49
N LEU A 340 -4.29 -10.93 2.63
CA LEU A 340 -3.74 -9.58 2.81
C LEU A 340 -2.22 -9.56 2.93
N MET A 341 -1.63 -10.64 3.45
CA MET A 341 -0.21 -10.78 3.67
C MET A 341 0.68 -10.43 2.46
N PRO A 342 0.48 -11.01 1.25
CA PRO A 342 1.27 -10.64 0.08
C PRO A 342 1.10 -9.18 -0.34
N PHE A 343 -0.08 -8.57 -0.15
CA PHE A 343 -0.31 -7.16 -0.48
C PHE A 343 0.45 -6.22 0.44
N VAL A 344 0.42 -6.47 1.76
CA VAL A 344 1.17 -5.67 2.74
C VAL A 344 2.68 -5.76 2.46
N ALA A 345 3.19 -6.96 2.23
CA ALA A 345 4.60 -7.17 1.92
C ALA A 345 5.00 -6.53 0.58
N GLY A 346 4.16 -6.70 -0.45
CA GLY A 346 4.34 -6.11 -1.76
C GLY A 346 4.36 -4.58 -1.74
N ALA A 347 3.47 -3.95 -0.98
CA ALA A 347 3.42 -2.49 -0.81
C ALA A 347 4.71 -1.96 -0.16
N LEU A 348 5.18 -2.59 0.91
CA LEU A 348 6.41 -2.20 1.60
C LEU A 348 7.65 -2.39 0.73
N ARG A 349 7.73 -3.51 0.00
CA ARG A 349 8.82 -3.78 -0.97
C ARG A 349 8.82 -2.77 -2.11
N THR A 350 7.64 -2.40 -2.61
CA THR A 350 7.49 -1.40 -3.66
C THR A 350 7.97 -0.03 -3.17
N GLY A 351 7.61 0.36 -1.95
CA GLY A 351 8.13 1.58 -1.32
C GLY A 351 9.67 1.61 -1.21
N ASP A 352 10.30 0.49 -0.85
CA ASP A 352 11.77 0.37 -0.83
C ASP A 352 12.41 0.56 -2.22
N LEU A 353 11.82 -0.05 -3.25
CA LEU A 353 12.30 0.10 -4.63
C LEU A 353 12.23 1.56 -5.10
N PHE A 354 11.09 2.22 -4.89
CA PHE A 354 10.91 3.63 -5.25
C PHE A 354 11.88 4.55 -4.50
N GLN A 355 12.14 4.27 -3.23
CA GLN A 355 13.08 5.08 -2.45
C GLN A 355 14.51 4.94 -2.98
N LYS A 356 14.94 3.73 -3.32
CA LYS A 356 16.27 3.47 -3.90
C LYS A 356 16.44 4.17 -5.25
N GLU A 357 15.45 4.05 -6.12
CA GLU A 357 15.45 4.70 -7.43
C GLU A 357 15.51 6.23 -7.29
N SER A 358 14.72 6.80 -6.37
CA SER A 358 14.68 8.25 -6.12
C SER A 358 16.01 8.80 -5.58
N VAL A 359 16.69 8.05 -4.71
CA VAL A 359 18.02 8.43 -4.20
C VAL A 359 19.06 8.38 -5.32
N GLN A 360 19.07 7.31 -6.12
CA GLN A 360 19.99 7.17 -7.24
C GLN A 360 19.80 8.29 -8.28
N ARG A 361 18.55 8.62 -8.60
CA ARG A 361 18.21 9.69 -9.54
C ARG A 361 18.68 11.06 -9.05
N ARG A 362 18.49 11.37 -7.76
CA ARG A 362 19.00 12.63 -7.16
C ARG A 362 20.52 12.69 -7.17
N PHE A 363 21.19 11.58 -6.86
CA PHE A 363 22.65 11.51 -6.91
C PHE A 363 23.16 11.77 -8.34
N LEU A 364 22.61 11.07 -9.34
CA LEU A 364 22.96 11.28 -10.76
C LEU A 364 22.73 12.73 -11.19
N HIS A 365 21.58 13.32 -10.83
CA HIS A 365 21.31 14.73 -11.11
C HIS A 365 22.34 15.65 -10.46
N SER A 366 22.71 15.42 -9.19
CA SER A 366 23.69 16.25 -8.48
C SER A 366 25.09 16.17 -9.10
N VAL A 367 25.52 14.99 -9.54
CA VAL A 367 26.82 14.78 -10.18
C VAL A 367 26.85 15.43 -11.57
N LEU A 368 25.79 15.25 -12.36
CA LEU A 368 25.71 15.81 -13.71
C LEU A 368 25.58 17.34 -13.69
N SER A 369 24.82 17.91 -12.74
CA SER A 369 24.67 19.37 -12.61
C SER A 369 25.95 20.14 -12.28
N ARG A 370 26.97 19.46 -11.75
CA ARG A 370 28.28 20.05 -11.46
C ARG A 370 29.29 19.90 -12.60
N ARG A 371 28.97 19.08 -13.60
CA ARG A 371 29.83 18.77 -14.76
C ARG A 371 29.30 19.35 -16.06
N VAL A 372 28.05 19.82 -16.06
CA VAL A 372 27.33 20.37 -17.21
C VAL A 372 26.67 21.65 -16.74
N SER A 373 26.76 22.74 -17.52
CA SER A 373 26.22 24.03 -17.10
C SER A 373 24.71 23.92 -16.78
N PRO A 374 24.18 24.63 -15.76
CA PRO A 374 22.77 24.54 -15.37
C PRO A 374 21.80 24.93 -16.51
N ASN A 375 22.23 25.82 -17.40
CA ASN A 375 21.45 26.24 -18.57
C ASN A 375 21.34 25.10 -19.59
N LEU A 376 22.46 24.41 -19.84
CA LEU A 376 22.52 23.27 -20.73
C LEU A 376 21.70 22.08 -20.20
N MET A 377 21.80 21.79 -18.90
CA MET A 377 21.00 20.75 -18.24
C MET A 377 19.50 21.05 -18.29
N ARG A 378 19.10 22.31 -18.06
CA ARG A 378 17.69 22.72 -18.14
C ARG A 378 17.14 22.56 -19.55
N ASP A 379 17.93 22.88 -20.56
CA ASP A 379 17.52 22.70 -21.95
C ASP A 379 17.47 21.21 -22.33
N MET A 380 18.47 20.40 -21.92
CA MET A 380 18.46 18.93 -22.08
C MET A 380 17.21 18.24 -21.52
N LEU A 381 16.74 18.69 -20.35
CA LEU A 381 15.51 18.18 -19.75
C LEU A 381 14.23 18.60 -20.50
N ARG A 382 14.28 19.70 -21.27
CA ARG A 382 13.13 20.26 -22.01
C ARG A 382 13.02 19.74 -23.44
N SER A 383 14.14 19.61 -24.17
CA SER A 383 14.14 19.37 -25.62
C SER A 383 14.18 17.91 -26.06
N GLY A 384 14.02 16.95 -25.12
CA GLY A 384 13.91 15.52 -25.42
C GLY A 384 15.25 14.85 -25.76
N GLN A 385 15.36 13.54 -25.49
CA GLN A 385 16.64 12.82 -25.50
C GLN A 385 17.35 12.81 -26.86
N GLU A 386 16.64 12.74 -27.99
CA GLU A 386 17.27 12.55 -29.32
C GLU A 386 18.10 13.74 -29.81
N SER A 387 17.71 14.97 -29.49
CA SER A 387 18.40 16.18 -29.96
C SER A 387 19.81 16.33 -29.40
N TRP A 388 20.05 15.77 -28.20
CA TRP A 388 21.31 15.91 -27.46
C TRP A 388 22.30 14.77 -27.69
N MET A 389 21.85 13.69 -28.32
CA MET A 389 22.68 12.51 -28.61
C MET A 389 23.20 12.48 -30.05
N ARG A 390 22.81 13.45 -30.89
CA ARG A 390 23.26 13.55 -32.29
C ARG A 390 24.34 14.61 -32.45
N LEU A 391 25.33 14.31 -33.28
CA LEU A 391 26.29 15.29 -33.79
C LEU A 391 25.58 16.30 -34.67
N GLY A 392 26.05 17.55 -34.62
CA GLY A 392 25.54 18.63 -35.44
C GLY A 392 25.27 19.89 -34.63
N GLY A 393 25.13 21.01 -35.33
CA GLY A 393 24.84 22.30 -34.75
C GLY A 393 23.94 23.14 -35.62
N ARG A 394 23.38 24.18 -35.04
CA ARG A 394 22.54 25.16 -35.71
C ARG A 394 23.28 26.47 -35.80
N ARG A 395 23.00 27.22 -36.86
CA ARG A 395 23.53 28.58 -36.98
C ARG A 395 22.77 29.46 -35.99
N GLU A 396 23.48 30.01 -35.04
CA GLU A 396 22.96 30.87 -33.98
C GLU A 396 23.79 32.15 -33.94
N ARG A 397 23.22 33.24 -33.42
CA ARG A 397 23.99 34.42 -33.03
C ARG A 397 24.28 34.37 -31.55
N CYS A 398 25.52 34.64 -31.18
CA CYS A 398 25.92 34.69 -29.78
C CYS A 398 26.97 35.78 -29.55
N VAL A 399 27.13 36.15 -28.29
CA VAL A 399 28.26 36.97 -27.84
C VAL A 399 29.26 36.04 -27.17
N VAL A 400 30.48 36.03 -27.66
CA VAL A 400 31.58 35.21 -27.14
C VAL A 400 32.49 36.10 -26.30
N LEU A 401 32.78 35.63 -25.09
CA LEU A 401 33.71 36.23 -24.15
C LEU A 401 34.88 35.26 -23.94
N PHE A 402 36.09 35.75 -24.15
CA PHE A 402 37.32 35.09 -23.73
C PHE A 402 37.98 35.90 -22.64
N THR A 403 38.49 35.22 -21.62
CA THR A 403 39.37 35.83 -20.61
C THR A 403 40.59 34.96 -20.40
N ASP A 404 41.75 35.58 -20.18
CA ASP A 404 43.02 34.90 -19.96
C ASP A 404 43.90 35.69 -18.99
N LEU A 405 44.78 35.00 -18.25
CA LEU A 405 45.66 35.67 -17.30
C LEU A 405 46.88 36.28 -18.01
N VAL A 406 47.17 37.54 -17.70
CA VAL A 406 48.34 38.23 -18.23
C VAL A 406 49.59 37.77 -17.46
N GLY A 407 50.54 37.16 -18.17
CA GLY A 407 51.81 36.72 -17.58
C GLY A 407 51.77 35.36 -16.88
N PHE A 408 50.69 34.58 -17.03
CA PHE A 408 50.55 33.27 -16.39
C PHE A 408 51.68 32.29 -16.70
N THR A 409 52.12 32.19 -17.96
CA THR A 409 53.22 31.30 -18.35
C THR A 409 54.51 31.57 -17.58
N ALA A 410 54.81 32.83 -17.27
CA ALA A 410 55.98 33.16 -16.47
C ALA A 410 55.80 32.68 -15.01
N ARG A 411 54.58 32.85 -14.47
CA ARG A 411 54.21 32.47 -13.11
C ARG A 411 54.18 30.95 -12.91
N SER A 412 53.67 30.19 -13.88
CA SER A 412 53.57 28.72 -13.82
C SER A 412 54.93 28.01 -13.85
N ASN A 413 55.97 28.67 -14.37
CA ASN A 413 57.34 28.14 -14.36
C ASN A 413 58.03 28.25 -12.99
N VAL A 414 57.52 29.10 -12.10
CA VAL A 414 58.17 29.41 -10.80
C VAL A 414 57.39 28.85 -9.62
N MET A 415 56.08 28.64 -9.76
CA MET A 415 55.22 28.06 -8.72
C MET A 415 55.24 26.53 -8.75
N ASP A 416 55.11 25.89 -7.58
CA ASP A 416 54.87 24.46 -7.50
C ASP A 416 53.45 24.10 -7.99
N ALA A 417 53.28 22.85 -8.44
CA ALA A 417 52.05 22.41 -9.10
C ALA A 417 50.82 22.44 -8.18
N GLU A 418 50.96 22.19 -6.87
CA GLU A 418 49.83 22.19 -5.94
C GLU A 418 49.35 23.63 -5.66
N SER A 419 50.29 24.54 -5.41
CA SER A 419 49.99 25.97 -5.23
C SER A 419 49.40 26.60 -6.49
N LEU A 420 49.92 26.26 -7.66
CA LEU A 420 49.39 26.72 -8.95
C LEU A 420 47.96 26.22 -9.17
N PHE A 421 47.69 24.95 -8.87
CA PHE A 421 46.35 24.35 -8.98
C PHE A 421 45.36 24.99 -8.00
N GLY A 422 45.79 25.27 -6.77
CA GLY A 422 44.99 25.99 -5.77
C GLY A 422 44.65 27.42 -6.21
N LEU A 423 45.63 28.15 -6.75
CA LEU A 423 45.44 29.51 -7.27
C LEU A 423 44.48 29.53 -8.46
N LEU A 424 44.64 28.60 -9.41
CA LEU A 424 43.75 28.48 -10.57
C LEU A 424 42.31 28.20 -10.17
N ASN A 425 42.07 27.32 -9.20
CA ASN A 425 40.70 27.06 -8.73
C ASN A 425 40.05 28.30 -8.09
N ARG A 426 40.81 29.09 -7.31
CA ARG A 426 40.32 30.36 -6.75
C ARG A 426 40.00 31.37 -7.85
N TYR A 427 40.88 31.48 -8.84
CA TYR A 427 40.67 32.33 -10.01
C TYR A 427 39.42 31.91 -10.79
N PHE A 428 39.30 30.63 -11.16
CA PHE A 428 38.14 30.11 -11.89
C PHE A 428 36.84 30.28 -11.13
N GLU A 429 36.82 30.09 -9.82
CA GLU A 429 35.64 30.35 -8.99
C GLU A 429 35.22 31.84 -9.08
N ALA A 430 36.18 32.75 -8.99
CA ALA A 430 35.94 34.19 -9.05
C ALA A 430 35.35 34.65 -10.40
N ILE A 431 35.78 34.05 -11.51
CA ILE A 431 35.36 34.46 -12.86
C ILE A 431 34.20 33.65 -13.43
N ALA A 432 33.98 32.39 -13.00
CA ALA A 432 32.88 31.56 -13.48
C ALA A 432 31.52 32.01 -12.94
N ALA A 433 31.46 32.49 -11.68
CA ALA A 433 30.21 32.89 -11.04
C ALA A 433 29.46 34.02 -11.79
N PRO A 434 30.12 35.10 -12.26
CA PRO A 434 29.50 36.13 -13.11
C PRO A 434 28.80 35.58 -14.36
N VAL A 435 29.42 34.63 -15.07
CA VAL A 435 28.85 34.03 -16.29
C VAL A 435 27.50 33.39 -15.99
N LEU A 436 27.43 32.61 -14.92
CA LEU A 436 26.22 31.91 -14.52
C LEU A 436 25.10 32.86 -14.07
N LEU A 437 25.44 33.96 -13.38
CA LEU A 437 24.49 34.97 -12.92
C LEU A 437 23.79 35.68 -14.08
N GLU A 438 24.53 36.01 -15.15
CA GLU A 438 23.98 36.63 -16.36
C GLU A 438 23.36 35.60 -17.33
N GLN A 439 23.27 34.34 -16.90
CA GLN A 439 22.75 33.20 -17.66
C GLN A 439 23.55 32.91 -18.94
N GLY A 440 24.85 33.19 -18.95
CA GLY A 440 25.76 32.71 -19.97
C GLY A 440 26.01 31.21 -19.87
N LEU A 441 26.54 30.64 -20.95
CA LEU A 441 27.11 29.31 -21.02
C LEU A 441 28.61 29.42 -20.72
N LEU A 442 29.06 28.76 -19.66
CA LEU A 442 30.49 28.52 -19.44
C LEU A 442 30.85 27.26 -20.22
N ASP A 443 31.48 27.40 -21.40
CA ASP A 443 31.81 26.28 -22.28
C ASP A 443 32.98 25.47 -21.73
N LYS A 444 34.17 26.08 -21.63
CA LYS A 444 35.35 25.37 -21.14
C LYS A 444 36.44 26.26 -20.54
N PHE A 445 37.27 25.62 -19.73
CA PHE A 445 38.57 26.12 -19.27
C PHE A 445 39.66 25.63 -20.23
N ILE A 446 40.52 26.52 -20.71
CA ILE A 446 41.61 26.23 -21.66
C ILE A 446 42.92 26.72 -21.05
N GLY A 447 43.61 25.88 -20.27
CA GLY A 447 44.75 26.34 -19.49
C GLY A 447 44.26 27.31 -18.41
N ASP A 448 44.73 28.54 -18.43
CA ASP A 448 44.30 29.70 -17.62
C ASP A 448 43.20 30.54 -18.28
N ALA A 449 42.83 30.24 -19.53
CA ALA A 449 41.78 30.94 -20.24
C ALA A 449 40.38 30.35 -19.94
N VAL A 450 39.36 31.20 -20.01
CA VAL A 450 37.95 30.82 -19.94
C VAL A 450 37.21 31.32 -21.17
N MET A 451 36.41 30.42 -21.74
CA MET A 451 35.49 30.72 -22.83
C MET A 451 34.05 30.66 -22.31
N ALA A 452 33.28 31.72 -22.58
CA ALA A 452 31.87 31.80 -22.27
C ALA A 452 31.06 32.38 -23.42
N GLU A 453 29.82 31.93 -23.57
CA GLU A 453 28.90 32.40 -24.60
C GLU A 453 27.58 32.89 -24.01
N PHE A 454 27.02 33.90 -24.67
CA PHE A 454 25.72 34.46 -24.32
C PHE A 454 24.81 34.35 -25.54
N GLY A 455 23.59 33.84 -25.34
CA GLY A 455 22.62 33.60 -26.41
C GLY A 455 22.55 32.16 -26.93
N VAL A 456 23.27 31.21 -26.32
CA VAL A 456 23.21 29.78 -26.64
C VAL A 456 22.97 28.94 -25.37
N PRO A 457 22.22 27.82 -25.43
CA PRO A 457 21.47 27.30 -26.59
C PRO A 457 20.20 28.10 -26.92
N VAL A 458 19.82 29.08 -26.09
CA VAL A 458 18.62 29.89 -26.25
C VAL A 458 19.00 31.38 -26.30
N HIS A 459 18.65 32.06 -27.40
CA HIS A 459 18.93 33.49 -27.60
C HIS A 459 17.84 34.39 -27.02
N ARG A 460 18.22 35.37 -26.18
CA ARG A 460 17.28 36.34 -25.56
C ARG A 460 17.24 37.70 -26.29
N GLY A 461 18.04 37.86 -27.35
CA GLY A 461 18.14 39.07 -28.16
C GLY A 461 19.50 39.76 -28.05
N ASP A 462 19.99 40.32 -29.15
CA ASP A 462 21.38 40.78 -29.30
C ASP A 462 21.81 41.79 -28.23
N ARG A 463 20.99 42.82 -27.97
CA ARG A 463 21.27 43.81 -26.92
C ARG A 463 21.33 43.20 -25.52
N VAL A 464 20.46 42.22 -25.23
CA VAL A 464 20.41 41.56 -23.92
C VAL A 464 21.67 40.74 -23.70
N GLU A 465 22.08 39.96 -24.70
CA GLU A 465 23.29 39.13 -24.61
C GLU A 465 24.57 39.97 -24.59
N ALA A 466 24.64 41.05 -25.37
CA ALA A 466 25.77 41.97 -25.34
C ALA A 466 25.91 42.66 -23.98
N LEU A 467 24.80 43.10 -23.37
CA LEU A 467 24.80 43.64 -22.02
C LEU A 467 25.19 42.60 -20.97
N ALA A 468 24.71 41.36 -21.11
CA ALA A 468 25.04 40.25 -20.23
C ALA A 468 26.56 39.95 -20.25
N ALA A 469 27.17 39.90 -21.44
CA ALA A 469 28.61 39.71 -21.59
C ALA A 469 29.43 40.86 -20.98
N VAL A 470 28.99 42.11 -21.18
CA VAL A 470 29.66 43.29 -20.62
C VAL A 470 29.54 43.36 -19.09
N ARG A 471 28.35 43.10 -18.54
CA ARG A 471 28.14 42.99 -17.08
C ARG A 471 29.00 41.89 -16.48
N THR A 472 29.07 40.75 -17.16
CA THR A 472 29.95 39.63 -16.77
C THR A 472 31.41 40.08 -16.72
N ALA A 473 31.91 40.74 -17.78
CA ALA A 473 33.31 41.18 -17.85
C ALA A 473 33.67 42.16 -16.74
N LEU A 474 32.80 43.13 -16.43
CA LEU A 474 32.99 44.07 -15.32
C LEU A 474 32.96 43.36 -13.97
N ALA A 475 32.02 42.44 -13.76
CA ALA A 475 31.95 41.65 -12.54
C ALA A 475 33.17 40.73 -12.36
N MET A 476 33.70 40.17 -13.45
CA MET A 476 34.95 39.39 -13.42
C MET A 476 36.13 40.26 -12.97
N GLN A 477 36.25 41.51 -13.45
CA GLN A 477 37.30 42.43 -12.98
C GLN A 477 37.14 42.76 -11.50
N ALA A 478 35.92 43.09 -11.05
CA ALA A 478 35.65 43.39 -9.64
C ALA A 478 35.94 42.19 -8.72
N ASN A 479 35.58 40.97 -9.14
CA ASN A 479 35.90 39.75 -8.40
C ASN A 479 37.40 39.47 -8.37
N LEU A 480 38.12 39.75 -9.46
CA LEU A 480 39.57 39.62 -9.51
C LEU A 480 40.26 40.63 -8.58
N GLU A 481 39.75 41.85 -8.48
CA GLU A 481 40.26 42.86 -7.52
C GLU A 481 40.08 42.43 -6.06
N GLU A 482 38.96 41.80 -5.71
CA GLU A 482 38.79 41.20 -4.37
C GLU A 482 39.77 40.05 -4.14
N LEU A 483 39.89 39.13 -5.11
CA LEU A 483 40.86 38.04 -5.02
C LEU A 483 42.29 38.57 -4.88
N ASN A 484 42.66 39.62 -5.60
CA ASN A 484 43.97 40.26 -5.49
C ASN A 484 44.22 40.84 -4.09
N ARG A 485 43.20 41.47 -3.48
CA ARG A 485 43.31 41.94 -2.09
C ARG A 485 43.54 40.80 -1.10
N GLU A 486 43.02 39.59 -1.36
CA GLU A 486 43.35 38.41 -0.58
C GLU A 486 44.77 37.91 -0.85
N LEU A 487 45.15 37.77 -2.12
CA LEU A 487 46.47 37.32 -2.53
C LEU A 487 47.59 38.22 -1.98
N GLU A 488 47.39 39.53 -2.00
CA GLU A 488 48.34 40.49 -1.43
C GLU A 488 48.52 40.32 0.09
N ARG A 489 47.44 40.02 0.83
CA ARG A 489 47.52 39.70 2.27
C ARG A 489 48.28 38.40 2.54
N GLU A 490 48.25 37.48 1.59
CA GLU A 490 48.99 36.21 1.59
C GLU A 490 50.43 36.36 1.08
N GLY A 491 50.84 37.58 0.65
CA GLY A 491 52.17 37.86 0.12
C GLY A 491 52.39 37.40 -1.33
N LEU A 492 51.32 37.13 -2.07
CA LEU A 492 51.34 36.72 -3.47
C LEU A 492 51.14 37.92 -4.41
N GLU A 493 51.75 37.86 -5.59
CA GLU A 493 51.59 38.90 -6.62
C GLU A 493 50.15 38.95 -7.15
N PRO A 494 49.61 40.17 -7.39
CA PRO A 494 48.27 40.34 -7.93
C PRO A 494 48.18 39.78 -9.36
N LEU A 495 47.02 39.22 -9.66
CA LEU A 495 46.65 38.72 -10.97
C LEU A 495 46.12 39.84 -11.84
N ARG A 496 46.40 39.77 -13.14
CA ARG A 496 45.79 40.61 -14.16
C ARG A 496 45.18 39.69 -15.21
N GLN A 497 44.04 40.09 -15.76
CA GLN A 497 43.38 39.35 -16.83
C GLN A 497 43.03 40.27 -17.99
N GLY A 498 43.14 39.75 -19.21
CA GLY A 498 42.59 40.36 -20.41
C GLY A 498 41.25 39.72 -20.73
N ILE A 499 40.26 40.53 -21.14
CA ILE A 499 38.95 40.06 -21.60
C ILE A 499 38.70 40.57 -23.02
N GLY A 500 38.32 39.68 -23.92
CA GLY A 500 37.90 39.98 -25.28
C GLY A 500 36.45 39.60 -25.51
N ILE A 501 35.65 40.51 -26.06
CA ILE A 501 34.22 40.31 -26.31
C ILE A 501 33.89 40.59 -27.78
N HIS A 502 33.22 39.65 -28.44
CA HIS A 502 32.74 39.83 -29.81
C HIS A 502 31.37 39.18 -30.02
N CYS A 503 30.54 39.77 -30.88
CA CYS A 503 29.22 39.26 -31.23
C CYS A 503 29.19 38.89 -32.72
N GLY A 504 28.67 37.72 -33.05
CA GLY A 504 28.56 37.27 -34.43
C GLY A 504 27.82 35.95 -34.59
N GLU A 505 27.75 35.46 -35.83
CA GLU A 505 27.18 34.15 -36.13
C GLU A 505 28.17 33.03 -35.78
N VAL A 506 27.66 31.95 -35.21
CA VAL A 506 28.38 30.72 -34.87
C VAL A 506 27.55 29.50 -35.25
N ILE A 507 28.19 28.34 -35.31
CA ILE A 507 27.49 27.05 -35.28
C ILE A 507 27.55 26.55 -33.83
N ALA A 508 26.40 26.49 -33.17
CA ALA A 508 26.25 25.99 -31.81
C ALA A 508 25.69 24.58 -31.82
N GLY A 509 26.34 23.62 -31.17
CA GLY A 509 25.87 22.24 -31.19
C GLY A 509 26.81 21.23 -30.56
N ASN A 510 26.46 19.96 -30.68
CA ASN A 510 27.27 18.85 -30.20
C ASN A 510 28.40 18.55 -31.20
N LEU A 511 29.63 18.68 -30.73
CA LEU A 511 30.86 18.37 -31.44
C LEU A 511 31.60 17.22 -30.74
N GLY A 512 32.25 16.34 -31.50
CA GLY A 512 33.06 15.25 -30.95
C GLY A 512 32.82 13.91 -31.64
N SER A 513 32.82 12.82 -30.87
CA SER A 513 32.54 11.46 -31.33
C SER A 513 31.26 10.92 -30.70
N SER A 514 30.78 9.76 -31.16
CA SER A 514 29.59 9.09 -30.60
C SER A 514 29.68 8.86 -29.08
N ASP A 515 30.89 8.65 -28.58
CA ASP A 515 31.16 8.29 -27.19
C ASP A 515 31.53 9.50 -26.32
N ARG A 516 31.82 10.65 -26.96
CA ARG A 516 32.20 11.89 -26.28
C ARG A 516 31.71 13.10 -27.08
N LEU A 517 30.55 13.62 -26.69
CA LEU A 517 29.96 14.84 -27.23
C LEU A 517 30.18 16.00 -26.25
N GLU A 518 30.54 17.15 -26.81
CA GLU A 518 30.68 18.42 -26.09
C GLU A 518 29.81 19.46 -26.82
N TYR A 519 28.91 20.12 -26.08
CA TYR A 519 28.13 21.20 -26.64
C TYR A 519 28.98 22.47 -26.62
N THR A 520 29.29 23.02 -27.78
CA THR A 520 30.21 24.16 -27.92
C THR A 520 29.81 24.99 -29.14
N VAL A 521 30.43 26.16 -29.30
CA VAL A 521 30.27 27.01 -30.48
C VAL A 521 31.55 26.99 -31.33
N ILE A 522 31.37 26.96 -32.65
CA ILE A 522 32.48 27.08 -33.61
C ILE A 522 32.19 28.18 -34.64
N GLY A 523 33.22 28.91 -35.04
CA GLY A 523 33.09 29.92 -36.08
C GLY A 523 34.16 31.00 -36.02
N ALA A 524 34.17 31.87 -37.03
CA ALA A 524 35.09 33.01 -37.11
C ALA A 524 34.93 33.96 -35.90
N THR A 525 33.69 34.13 -35.41
CA THR A 525 33.33 34.90 -34.21
C THR A 525 34.14 34.50 -32.97
N VAL A 526 34.29 33.18 -32.73
CA VAL A 526 35.03 32.64 -31.58
C VAL A 526 36.50 33.03 -31.67
N ASN A 527 37.09 32.89 -32.86
CA ASN A 527 38.48 33.24 -33.09
C ASN A 527 38.71 34.75 -32.90
N LEU A 528 37.80 35.60 -33.35
CA LEU A 528 37.93 37.04 -33.19
C LEU A 528 37.86 37.46 -31.72
N ALA A 529 36.94 36.89 -30.93
CA ALA A 529 36.87 37.13 -29.49
C ALA A 529 38.17 36.76 -28.76
N SER A 530 38.73 35.57 -29.04
CA SER A 530 40.02 35.15 -28.47
C SER A 530 41.17 36.07 -28.88
N ARG A 531 41.14 36.63 -30.09
CA ARG A 531 42.17 37.57 -30.54
C ARG A 531 42.02 38.96 -29.93
N LEU A 532 40.80 39.43 -29.69
CA LEU A 532 40.54 40.65 -28.95
C LEU A 532 41.04 40.52 -27.51
N GLU A 533 40.85 39.37 -26.88
CA GLU A 533 41.45 39.06 -25.58
C GLU A 533 42.97 39.22 -25.69
N SER A 534 43.61 38.57 -26.67
CA SER A 534 45.05 38.63 -26.83
C SER A 534 45.58 40.06 -27.07
N LEU A 535 44.78 40.91 -27.75
CA LEU A 535 45.08 42.30 -28.05
C LEU A 535 45.10 43.18 -26.79
N THR A 536 44.44 42.79 -25.70
CA THR A 536 44.46 43.52 -24.41
C THR A 536 45.88 43.77 -23.90
N ARG A 537 46.83 42.90 -24.23
CA ARG A 537 48.25 43.02 -23.85
C ARG A 537 48.93 44.26 -24.44
N GLN A 538 48.39 44.83 -25.53
CA GLN A 538 48.87 46.08 -26.12
C GLN A 538 48.25 47.32 -25.48
N PHE A 539 47.20 47.15 -24.67
CA PHE A 539 46.45 48.22 -24.00
C PHE A 539 46.36 47.96 -22.50
N PRO A 540 47.46 48.14 -21.74
CA PRO A 540 47.49 47.81 -20.31
C PRO A 540 46.43 48.53 -19.46
N ASP A 541 46.00 49.71 -19.90
CA ASP A 541 44.98 50.54 -19.23
C ASP A 541 43.54 50.07 -19.51
N TYR A 542 43.34 49.17 -20.48
CA TYR A 542 42.03 48.69 -20.91
C TYR A 542 41.99 47.16 -20.87
N PRO A 543 41.73 46.54 -19.70
CA PRO A 543 41.74 45.09 -19.54
C PRO A 543 40.55 44.40 -20.21
N ILE A 544 39.54 45.15 -20.66
CA ILE A 544 38.37 44.63 -21.36
C ILE A 544 38.28 45.30 -22.73
N LEU A 545 38.43 44.51 -23.80
CA LEU A 545 38.28 44.95 -25.18
C LEU A 545 37.03 44.34 -25.82
N MET A 546 36.34 45.12 -26.64
CA MET A 546 35.19 44.66 -27.42
C MET A 546 35.23 45.14 -28.87
N SER A 547 34.63 44.38 -29.78
CA SER A 547 34.46 44.81 -31.16
C SER A 547 33.40 45.91 -31.31
N GLY A 548 33.44 46.62 -32.43
CA GLY A 548 32.37 47.55 -32.84
C GLY A 548 30.98 46.91 -32.84
N ASP A 549 30.86 45.65 -33.27
CA ASP A 549 29.59 44.93 -33.30
C ASP A 549 28.93 44.79 -31.92
N VAL A 550 29.74 44.59 -30.87
CA VAL A 550 29.23 44.53 -29.49
C VAL A 550 28.81 45.92 -29.05
N ARG A 551 29.68 46.92 -29.24
CA ARG A 551 29.46 48.31 -28.83
C ARG A 551 28.23 48.92 -29.52
N ASP A 552 27.95 48.57 -30.76
CA ASP A 552 26.78 49.07 -31.50
C ASP A 552 25.46 48.54 -30.91
N GLN A 553 25.44 47.36 -30.28
CA GLN A 553 24.24 46.84 -29.61
C GLN A 553 23.93 47.57 -28.28
N ILE A 554 24.92 48.21 -27.66
CA ILE A 554 24.86 48.70 -26.27
C ILE A 554 25.39 50.12 -26.08
N LEU A 555 25.51 50.92 -27.15
CA LEU A 555 26.10 52.27 -27.12
C LEU A 555 25.56 53.16 -25.99
N ASP A 556 24.27 53.10 -25.72
CA ASP A 556 23.57 53.94 -24.74
C ASP A 556 23.66 53.41 -23.30
N ASP A 557 24.33 52.28 -23.10
CA ASP A 557 24.47 51.58 -21.83
C ASP A 557 25.93 51.57 -21.32
N VAL A 558 26.92 51.86 -22.18
CA VAL A 558 28.36 51.77 -21.84
C VAL A 558 29.13 53.08 -22.03
N VAL A 559 30.19 53.24 -21.25
CA VAL A 559 31.25 54.22 -21.45
C VAL A 559 32.49 53.46 -21.95
N VAL A 560 32.96 53.85 -23.14
CA VAL A 560 34.06 53.16 -23.83
C VAL A 560 35.07 54.16 -24.36
N GLN A 561 36.32 53.75 -24.46
CA GLN A 561 37.38 54.44 -25.19
C GLN A 561 37.48 53.85 -26.59
N ASP A 562 37.45 54.69 -27.62
CA ASP A 562 37.79 54.27 -28.99
C ASP A 562 39.32 54.09 -29.08
N LEU A 563 39.76 52.87 -29.40
CA LEU A 563 41.17 52.50 -29.55
C LEU A 563 41.59 52.41 -31.03
N GLY A 564 40.70 52.78 -31.95
CA GLY A 564 40.94 52.78 -33.39
C GLY A 564 40.74 51.43 -34.07
N GLU A 565 41.23 51.35 -35.31
CA GLU A 565 41.14 50.16 -36.16
C GLU A 565 42.40 49.31 -36.06
N HIS A 566 42.22 48.01 -35.84
CA HIS A 566 43.31 47.05 -35.65
C HIS A 566 43.19 45.89 -36.62
N LEU A 567 44.32 45.54 -37.25
CA LEU A 567 44.45 44.34 -38.06
C LEU A 567 44.66 43.13 -37.15
N VAL A 568 43.65 42.29 -37.06
CA VAL A 568 43.73 41.05 -36.29
C VAL A 568 44.23 39.92 -37.18
N LYS A 569 45.23 39.17 -36.71
CA LYS A 569 45.84 38.07 -37.46
C LYS A 569 44.79 37.04 -37.90
N GLY A 570 44.65 36.86 -39.21
CA GLY A 570 43.69 35.92 -39.81
C GLY A 570 42.28 36.47 -40.00
N TRP A 571 42.06 37.76 -39.72
CA TRP A 571 40.85 38.49 -40.08
C TRP A 571 41.09 39.31 -41.36
N PRO A 572 40.15 39.32 -42.33
CA PRO A 572 40.38 39.94 -43.63
C PRO A 572 40.39 41.47 -43.60
N GLU A 573 39.72 42.08 -42.61
CA GLU A 573 39.52 43.53 -42.52
C GLU A 573 40.05 44.08 -41.19
N ALA A 574 40.34 45.38 -41.13
CA ALA A 574 40.62 46.02 -39.85
C ALA A 574 39.33 46.14 -39.05
N ILE A 575 39.36 45.81 -37.76
CA ILE A 575 38.18 45.91 -36.89
C ILE A 575 38.32 47.09 -35.92
N LYS A 576 37.20 47.76 -35.66
CA LYS A 576 37.15 48.80 -34.63
C LYS A 576 37.15 48.15 -33.25
N VAL A 577 38.08 48.58 -32.41
CA VAL A 577 38.27 48.05 -31.06
C VAL A 577 37.96 49.14 -30.04
N PHE A 578 37.20 48.78 -29.02
CA PHE A 578 36.80 49.68 -27.95
C PHE A 578 37.25 49.10 -26.61
N GLY A 579 37.90 49.93 -25.79
CA GLY A 579 38.20 49.62 -24.39
C GLY A 579 37.00 49.95 -23.51
N LEU A 580 36.49 48.99 -22.75
CA LEU A 580 35.40 49.23 -21.82
C LEU A 580 35.91 49.92 -20.54
N ILE A 581 35.22 51.00 -20.15
CA ILE A 581 35.52 51.73 -18.91
C ILE A 581 34.49 51.37 -17.83
N SER A 582 33.20 51.56 -18.12
CA SER A 582 32.13 51.34 -17.15
C SER A 582 30.76 51.25 -17.82
N LEU A 583 29.73 50.85 -17.06
CA LEU A 583 28.34 51.04 -17.45
C LEU A 583 27.93 52.49 -17.19
N ARG A 584 27.12 53.07 -18.07
CA ARG A 584 26.51 54.38 -17.81
C ARG A 584 25.55 54.27 -16.65
N THR A 585 25.73 55.14 -15.65
CA THR A 585 24.77 55.23 -14.55
C THR A 585 23.58 56.09 -14.99
N SER A 586 22.44 55.96 -14.29
CA SER A 586 21.23 56.75 -14.59
C SER A 586 21.44 58.27 -14.51
N HIS A 587 22.51 58.74 -13.87
CA HIS A 587 22.91 60.17 -13.85
C HIS A 587 23.51 60.64 -15.19
N ASP A 588 24.21 59.78 -15.95
CA ASP A 588 24.93 60.15 -17.18
C ASP A 588 24.03 60.22 -18.43
N ARG A 589 22.75 59.84 -18.32
CA ARG A 589 21.80 59.84 -19.45
C ARG A 589 21.16 61.20 -19.74
N VAL A 590 21.25 62.15 -18.81
CA VAL A 590 20.57 63.46 -18.90
C VAL A 590 21.33 64.46 -19.79
N ASP A 591 22.65 64.33 -19.91
CA ASP A 591 23.51 65.31 -20.62
C ASP A 591 23.52 65.18 -22.17
N ARG A 592 22.74 64.27 -22.76
CA ARG A 592 22.65 64.09 -24.23
C ARG A 592 21.41 64.70 -24.90
N THR A 593 20.53 65.33 -24.13
CA THR A 593 19.36 66.06 -24.66
C THR A 593 19.51 67.59 -24.64
N GLY A 594 20.75 68.10 -24.51
CA GLY A 594 21.07 69.53 -24.57
C GLY A 594 21.52 69.99 -25.95
#